data_AF-A0A2Z7BYU3-F1
#
_entry.id   AF-A0A2Z7BYU3-F1
#
_cell.length_a   1.000
_cell.length_b   1.000
_cell.length_c   1.000
_cell.angle_alpha   90.00
_cell.angle_beta   90.00
_cell.angle_gamma   90.00
#
_symmetry.space_group_name_H-M   'P 1'
#
loop_
_entity.id
_entity.type
_entity.pdbx_description
1 polymer ?
#
loop_
_entity_poly.entity_id
_entity_poly.type
_entity_poly.pdbx_seq_one_letter_code
_entity_poly.pdbx_strand_id
1 'polypeptide(L)'
;MDDQTSEDEVFNFSNTKFTREDLIGALNDMVKYYRKLSHSFEEIKAENKNLKNSSIESSTDTLEDIDSLKTELSKLMMENELLRNKSSELKAENERLNEVMSSWTKSSVSLSRLHVSGLVL
;
A
#
# COMPACT_ATOMS: atom_id res chain seq x y z
N MET A 1 21.65 63.66 58.01
CA MET A 1 22.07 62.28 58.28
C MET A 1 20.81 61.50 58.43
N ASP A 2 20.42 60.91 57.32
CA ASP A 2 19.24 60.09 57.13
C ASP A 2 19.46 58.73 57.82
N ASP A 3 18.43 58.23 58.49
CA ASP A 3 18.30 56.79 58.70
C ASP A 3 16.85 56.42 58.34
N GLN A 4 16.67 56.06 57.07
CA GLN A 4 15.43 55.53 56.54
C GLN A 4 15.26 54.11 57.09
N THR A 5 14.37 53.94 58.06
CA THR A 5 13.74 52.64 58.31
C THR A 5 12.80 52.36 57.14
N SER A 6 13.36 51.80 56.07
CA SER A 6 12.60 51.21 54.97
C SER A 6 11.76 50.09 55.55
N GLU A 7 10.51 50.41 55.83
CA GLU A 7 9.45 49.47 56.18
C GLU A 7 9.53 48.29 55.22
N ASP A 8 9.89 47.14 55.78
CA ASP A 8 9.72 45.84 55.19
C ASP A 8 8.21 45.73 54.87
N GLU A 9 7.85 46.00 53.61
CA GLU A 9 6.50 45.77 53.07
C GLU A 9 6.26 44.25 53.08
N VAL A 10 6.07 43.71 54.28
CA VAL A 10 5.52 42.40 54.53
C VAL A 10 4.15 42.45 53.88
N PHE A 11 4.03 41.80 52.72
CA PHE A 11 2.79 41.63 51.97
C PHE A 11 1.66 41.24 52.93
N ASN A 12 0.85 42.22 53.33
CA ASN A 12 -0.21 42.00 54.29
C ASN A 12 -1.35 41.30 53.53
N PHE A 13 -1.41 39.97 53.63
CA PHE A 13 -2.42 39.12 53.02
C PHE A 13 -3.83 39.31 53.59
N SER A 14 -4.16 40.45 54.20
CA SER A 14 -5.48 40.77 54.76
C SER A 14 -6.57 41.03 53.70
N ASN A 15 -6.52 40.30 52.58
CA ASN A 15 -7.63 40.16 51.65
C ASN A 15 -8.65 39.21 52.30
N THR A 16 -9.69 39.75 52.91
CA THR A 16 -10.75 39.01 53.63
C THR A 16 -11.57 38.03 52.78
N LYS A 17 -11.20 37.85 51.52
CA LYS A 17 -11.92 37.02 50.54
C LYS A 17 -11.32 35.62 50.37
N PHE A 18 -10.15 35.34 50.92
CA PHE A 18 -9.48 34.04 50.74
C PHE A 18 -8.76 33.59 52.00
N THR A 19 -9.16 32.45 52.54
CA THR A 19 -8.55 31.86 53.74
C THR A 19 -7.29 31.07 53.37
N ARG A 20 -6.44 30.80 54.38
CA ARG A 20 -5.27 29.92 54.20
C ARG A 20 -5.69 28.52 53.76
N GLU A 21 -6.79 28.02 54.30
CA GLU A 21 -7.41 26.75 53.96
C GLU A 21 -7.84 26.72 52.48
N ASP A 22 -8.39 27.82 51.96
CA ASP A 22 -8.77 27.93 50.54
C ASP A 22 -7.53 27.81 49.62
N LEU A 23 -6.40 28.42 50.01
CA LEU A 23 -5.14 28.33 49.26
C LEU A 23 -4.60 26.89 49.23
N ILE A 24 -4.60 26.24 50.39
CA ILE A 24 -4.15 24.85 50.53
C ILE A 24 -5.06 23.93 49.71
N GLY A 25 -6.37 24.15 49.73
CA GLY A 25 -7.33 23.41 48.92
C GLY A 25 -7.06 23.56 47.43
N ALA A 26 -6.95 24.80 46.95
CA ALA A 26 -6.66 25.09 45.54
C ALA A 26 -5.34 24.48 45.07
N LEU A 27 -4.29 24.54 45.90
CA LEU A 27 -2.99 23.93 45.58
C LEU A 27 -3.09 22.41 45.49
N ASN A 28 -3.76 21.77 46.44
CA ASN A 28 -3.93 20.33 46.48
C ASN A 28 -4.74 19.83 45.27
N ASP A 29 -5.76 20.58 44.86
CA ASP A 29 -6.53 20.26 43.67
C ASP A 29 -5.72 20.46 42.38
N MET A 30 -4.91 21.53 42.28
CA MET A 30 -3.96 21.69 41.17
C MET A 30 -2.98 20.52 41.06
N VAL A 31 -2.43 20.04 42.19
CA VAL A 31 -1.55 18.86 42.21
C VAL A 31 -2.29 17.61 41.72
N LYS A 32 -3.54 17.40 42.14
CA LYS A 32 -4.36 16.27 41.65
C LYS A 32 -4.61 16.36 40.15
N TYR A 33 -4.93 17.55 39.62
CA TYR A 33 -5.16 17.76 38.19
C TYR A 33 -3.88 17.54 37.38
N TYR A 34 -2.75 18.08 37.84
CA TYR A 34 -1.46 17.89 37.18
C TYR A 34 -1.10 16.41 37.12
N ARG A 35 -1.31 15.65 38.21
CA ARG A 35 -1.08 14.20 38.22
C ARG A 35 -1.96 13.46 37.20
N LYS A 36 -3.24 13.81 37.11
CA LYS A 36 -4.14 13.23 36.09
C LYS A 36 -3.67 13.57 34.68
N LEU A 37 -3.33 14.83 34.43
CA LEU A 37 -2.85 15.30 33.13
C LEU A 37 -1.55 14.61 32.72
N SER A 38 -0.60 14.48 33.65
CA SER A 38 0.66 13.80 33.42
C SER A 38 0.46 12.32 33.10
N HIS A 39 -0.49 11.66 33.76
CA HIS A 39 -0.83 10.27 33.45
C HIS A 39 -1.43 10.13 32.04
N SER A 40 -2.44 10.94 31.70
CA SER A 40 -3.03 10.96 30.36
C SER A 40 -2.01 11.28 29.27
N PHE A 41 -1.03 12.15 29.54
CA PHE A 41 0.04 12.45 28.60
C PHE A 41 0.92 11.24 28.29
N GLU A 42 1.32 10.46 29.30
CA GLU A 42 2.11 9.25 29.08
C GLU A 42 1.29 8.14 28.39
N GLU A 43 -0.01 8.05 28.66
CA GLU A 43 -0.93 7.14 27.94
C GLU A 43 -1.02 7.51 26.44
N ILE A 44 -1.27 8.77 26.12
CA ILE A 44 -1.32 9.27 24.73
C ILE A 44 0.02 9.07 24.02
N LYS A 45 1.14 9.21 24.73
CA LYS A 45 2.47 8.98 24.17
C LYS A 45 2.72 7.50 23.89
N ALA A 46 2.24 6.60 24.74
CA ALA A 46 2.30 5.16 24.51
C ALA A 46 1.43 4.76 23.32
N GLU A 47 0.20 5.27 23.25
CA GLU A 47 -0.73 5.02 22.14
C GLU A 47 -0.15 5.51 20.81
N ASN A 48 0.40 6.73 20.76
CA ASN A 48 1.03 7.27 19.55
C ASN A 48 2.20 6.40 19.05
N LYS A 49 3.00 5.83 19.95
CA LYS A 49 4.06 4.90 19.57
C LYS A 49 3.47 3.63 18.96
N ASN A 50 2.43 3.07 19.56
CA ASN A 50 1.76 1.87 19.06
C ASN A 50 1.14 2.10 17.68
N LEU A 51 0.46 3.24 17.47
CA LEU A 51 -0.13 3.61 16.18
C LEU A 51 0.94 3.75 15.09
N LYS A 52 2.07 4.40 15.39
CA LYS A 52 3.19 4.50 14.45
C LYS A 52 3.74 3.13 14.06
N ASN A 53 3.94 2.25 15.04
CA ASN A 53 4.44 0.91 14.77
C ASN A 53 3.47 0.10 13.91
N SER A 54 2.17 0.12 14.24
CA SER A 54 1.13 -0.54 13.44
C SER A 54 1.02 0.02 12.01
N SER A 55 1.17 1.33 11.83
CA SER A 55 1.17 1.96 10.51
C SER A 55 2.38 1.58 9.67
N ILE A 56 3.56 1.44 10.30
CA ILE A 56 4.79 1.03 9.62
C ILE A 56 4.70 -0.44 9.22
N GLU A 57 4.30 -1.31 10.14
CA GLU A 57 4.16 -2.76 9.91
C GLU A 57 3.12 -3.06 8.82
N SER A 58 1.98 -2.39 8.86
CA SER A 58 0.98 -2.50 7.79
C SER A 58 1.49 -2.00 6.44
N SER A 59 2.34 -0.96 6.41
CA SER A 59 2.89 -0.43 5.16
C SER A 59 3.96 -1.34 4.56
N THR A 60 4.75 -2.01 5.39
CA THR A 60 5.78 -2.95 4.91
C THR A 60 5.16 -4.19 4.27
N ASP A 61 4.12 -4.76 4.86
CA ASP A 61 3.43 -5.93 4.31
C ASP A 61 2.82 -5.61 2.94
N THR A 62 2.22 -4.43 2.80
CA THR A 62 1.65 -4.00 1.50
C THR A 62 2.70 -3.76 0.42
N LEU A 63 3.93 -3.39 0.79
CA LEU A 63 5.00 -3.13 -0.18
C LEU A 63 5.55 -4.43 -0.76
N GLU A 64 5.75 -5.46 0.08
CA GLU A 64 6.19 -6.78 -0.35
C GLU A 64 5.16 -7.45 -1.28
N ASP A 65 3.88 -7.29 -0.97
CA ASP A 65 2.78 -7.76 -1.83
C ASP A 65 2.80 -7.07 -3.21
N ILE A 66 3.05 -5.75 -3.26
CA ILE A 66 3.13 -5.00 -4.52
C ILE A 66 4.30 -5.47 -5.38
N ASP A 67 5.48 -5.68 -4.79
CA ASP A 67 6.66 -6.15 -5.52
C ASP A 67 6.50 -7.58 -6.03
N SER A 68 5.83 -8.45 -5.25
CA SER A 68 5.44 -9.80 -5.67
C SER A 68 4.50 -9.75 -6.89
N LEU A 69 3.42 -8.96 -6.82
CA LEU A 69 2.47 -8.79 -7.92
C LEU A 69 3.13 -8.23 -9.18
N LYS A 70 4.06 -7.27 -9.05
CA LYS A 70 4.80 -6.70 -10.18
C LYS A 70 5.67 -7.74 -10.88
N THR A 71 6.28 -8.64 -10.11
CA THR A 71 7.10 -9.73 -10.63
C THR A 71 6.22 -10.74 -11.38
N GLU A 72 5.08 -11.12 -10.81
CA GLU A 72 4.13 -12.04 -11.45
C GLU A 72 3.56 -11.46 -12.75
N LEU A 73 3.21 -10.16 -12.75
CA LEU A 73 2.74 -9.46 -13.94
C LEU A 73 3.79 -9.47 -15.06
N SER A 74 5.06 -9.23 -14.72
CA SER A 74 6.17 -9.26 -15.68
C SER A 74 6.35 -10.65 -16.30
N LYS A 75 6.20 -11.72 -15.50
CA LYS A 75 6.24 -13.11 -15.99
C LYS A 75 5.09 -13.39 -16.95
N LEU A 76 3.87 -12.99 -16.60
CA LEU A 76 2.68 -13.16 -17.45
C LEU A 76 2.81 -12.39 -18.78
N MET A 77 3.40 -11.19 -18.77
CA MET A 77 3.66 -10.45 -20.01
C MET A 77 4.58 -11.20 -20.96
N MET A 78 5.68 -11.77 -20.45
CA MET A 78 6.60 -12.56 -21.27
C MET A 78 5.94 -13.82 -21.83
N GLU A 79 5.15 -14.52 -21.01
CA GLU A 79 4.43 -15.72 -21.45
C GLU A 79 3.38 -15.39 -22.52
N ASN A 80 2.66 -14.27 -22.36
CA ASN A 80 1.67 -13.82 -23.34
C ASN A 80 2.32 -13.49 -24.69
N GLU A 81 3.48 -12.82 -24.67
CA GLU A 81 4.24 -12.54 -25.90
C GLU A 81 4.70 -13.83 -26.60
N LEU A 82 5.22 -14.79 -25.83
CA LEU A 82 5.62 -16.11 -26.37
C LEU A 82 4.43 -16.82 -27.03
N LEU A 83 3.28 -16.85 -26.36
CA LEU A 83 2.07 -17.48 -26.89
C LEU A 83 1.57 -16.78 -28.17
N ARG A 84 1.62 -15.45 -28.21
CA ARG A 84 1.25 -14.67 -29.40
C ARG A 84 2.16 -15.01 -30.59
N ASN A 85 3.46 -15.14 -30.36
CA ASN A 85 4.43 -15.52 -31.39
C ASN A 85 4.16 -16.93 -31.91
N LYS A 86 3.99 -17.91 -31.01
CA LYS A 86 3.66 -19.30 -31.36
C LYS A 86 2.33 -19.41 -32.12
N SER A 87 1.32 -18.63 -31.71
CA SER A 87 0.04 -18.58 -32.42
C SER A 87 0.19 -18.03 -33.84
N SER A 88 1.10 -17.08 -34.05
CA SER A 88 1.34 -16.47 -35.37
C SER A 88 2.07 -17.45 -36.30
N GLU A 89 3.05 -18.19 -35.76
CA GLU A 89 3.74 -19.26 -36.48
C GLU A 89 2.79 -20.39 -36.88
N LEU A 90 1.95 -20.86 -35.95
CA LEU A 90 0.94 -21.88 -36.24
C LEU A 90 -0.05 -21.43 -37.31
N LYS A 91 -0.44 -20.15 -37.31
CA LYS A 91 -1.32 -19.60 -38.35
C LYS A 91 -0.66 -19.66 -39.72
N ALA A 92 0.60 -19.25 -39.83
CA ALA A 92 1.35 -19.30 -41.09
C ALA A 92 1.52 -20.74 -41.60
N GLU A 93 1.83 -21.69 -40.72
CA GLU A 93 1.96 -23.10 -41.11
C GLU A 93 0.62 -23.69 -41.57
N ASN A 94 -0.49 -23.29 -40.94
CA ASN A 94 -1.83 -23.72 -41.34
C ASN A 94 -2.20 -23.18 -42.74
N GLU A 95 -1.88 -21.91 -43.03
CA GLU A 95 -2.05 -21.33 -44.37
C GLU A 95 -1.23 -22.10 -45.42
N ARG A 96 0.04 -22.41 -45.12
CA ARG A 96 0.92 -23.20 -46.00
C ARG A 96 0.37 -24.61 -46.26
N LEU A 97 -0.11 -25.29 -45.22
CA LEU A 97 -0.71 -26.63 -45.35
C LEU A 97 -1.98 -26.60 -46.21
N ASN A 98 -2.80 -25.55 -46.06
CA ASN A 98 -4.00 -25.37 -46.86
C ASN A 98 -3.66 -25.22 -48.37
N GLU A 99 -2.60 -24.47 -48.69
CA GLU A 99 -2.10 -24.35 -50.08
C GLU A 99 -1.63 -25.70 -50.64
N VAL A 100 -0.85 -26.46 -49.87
CA VAL A 100 -0.38 -27.80 -50.26
C VAL A 100 -1.56 -28.74 -50.50
N MET A 101 -2.55 -28.77 -49.60
CA MET A 101 -3.75 -29.58 -49.75
C MET A 101 -4.56 -29.20 -50.98
N SER A 102 -4.69 -27.90 -51.28
CA SER A 102 -5.37 -27.43 -52.48
C SER A 102 -4.66 -27.88 -53.77
N SER A 103 -3.33 -27.87 -53.76
CA SER A 103 -2.49 -28.28 -54.89
C SER A 103 -2.54 -29.78 -55.10
N TRP A 104 -2.48 -30.56 -54.01
CA TRP A 104 -2.66 -32.00 -54.03
C TRP A 104 -4.03 -32.41 -54.58
N THR A 105 -5.09 -31.73 -54.15
CA THR A 105 -6.46 -31.97 -54.62
C THR A 105 -6.56 -31.71 -56.13
N LYS A 106 -6.04 -30.58 -56.62
CA LYS A 106 -6.01 -30.25 -58.06
C LYS A 106 -5.21 -31.26 -58.89
N SER A 107 -4.06 -31.70 -58.37
CA SER A 107 -3.21 -32.71 -59.02
C SER A 107 -3.93 -34.07 -59.10
N SER A 108 -4.54 -34.50 -57.99
CA SER A 108 -5.30 -35.76 -57.92
C SER A 108 -6.48 -35.77 -58.89
N VAL A 109 -7.22 -34.67 -59.01
CA VAL A 109 -8.30 -34.51 -59.99
C VAL A 109 -7.75 -34.54 -61.42
N SER A 110 -6.59 -33.95 -61.68
CA SER A 110 -5.99 -33.97 -63.02
C SER A 110 -5.53 -35.37 -63.41
N LEU A 111 -4.94 -36.11 -62.47
CA LEU A 111 -4.51 -37.49 -62.67
C LEU A 111 -5.70 -38.43 -62.91
N SER A 112 -6.79 -38.29 -62.16
CA SER A 112 -8.00 -39.11 -62.36
C SER A 112 -8.61 -38.88 -63.74
N ARG A 113 -8.65 -37.63 -64.23
CA ARG A 113 -9.08 -37.33 -65.61
C ARG A 113 -8.20 -38.01 -66.65
N LEU A 114 -6.87 -37.98 -66.51
CA LEU A 114 -5.96 -38.66 -67.45
C LEU A 114 -6.19 -40.17 -67.48
N HIS A 115 -6.41 -40.79 -66.32
CA HIS A 115 -6.68 -42.22 -66.22
C HIS A 115 -7.98 -42.61 -66.95
N VAL A 116 -9.03 -41.81 -66.80
CA VAL A 116 -10.30 -42.00 -67.52
C VAL A 116 -10.09 -41.82 -69.03
N SER A 117 -9.37 -40.79 -69.47
CA SER A 117 -9.12 -40.55 -70.90
C SER A 117 -8.25 -41.63 -71.55
N GLY A 118 -7.30 -42.22 -70.81
CA GLY A 118 -6.44 -43.32 -71.31
C GLY A 118 -7.15 -44.67 -71.42
N LEU A 119 -8.26 -44.88 -70.72
CA LEU A 119 -9.11 -46.09 -70.83
C LEU A 119 -10.09 -46.04 -72.02
N VAL A 120 -10.23 -44.89 -72.68
CA VAL A 120 -11.17 -44.65 -73.79
C VAL A 120 -10.50 -44.78 -75.18
N LEU A 121 -9.19 -45.06 -75.22
CA LEU A 121 -8.41 -45.40 -76.42
C LEU A 121 -8.12 -46.90 -76.48
#